data_AF-A0A2H9LBL8-F1
#
_entry.id   AF-A0A2H9LBL8-F1
#
_cell.length_a   1.000
_cell.length_b   1.000
_cell.length_c   1.000
_cell.angle_alpha   90.00
_cell.angle_beta   90.00
_cell.angle_gamma   90.00
#
_symmetry.space_group_name_H-M   'P 1'
#
loop_
_entity.id
_entity.type
_entity.pdbx_description
1 polymer ?
#
loop_
_entity_poly.entity_id
_entity_poly.type
_entity_poly.pdbx_seq_one_letter_code
_entity_poly.pdbx_strand_id
1 'polypeptide(L)'
;MQTKNTAKKIGPKVAKKAEIKAAEKKEVQTKAKVAKAKPEKKKKEISKEILKVQKKIKAKKHVLFRGRFGKRRIRRISNKKWQRWRVPRGIDIEMKQHDGYRPKIGYRFAKGIRHLHPSGYPEKTVFNVEELMAISNEKKPYVIRVAGKVGKRKRIDIVKKANELGLRILNYRY
;
A
#
# COMPACT_ATOMS: atom_id res chain seq x y z
N MET A 1 -54.20 -0.26 -65.58
CA MET A 1 -52.93 -0.81 -65.08
C MET A 1 -52.07 0.33 -64.50
N GLN A 2 -51.57 0.15 -63.26
CA GLN A 2 -50.36 0.75 -62.64
C GLN A 2 -50.30 2.29 -62.47
N THR A 3 -49.82 2.93 -61.39
CA THR A 3 -49.49 2.61 -59.98
C THR A 3 -49.30 3.96 -59.25
N LYS A 4 -49.66 4.02 -57.97
CA LYS A 4 -49.41 5.15 -57.05
C LYS A 4 -47.91 5.39 -56.86
N ASN A 5 -47.45 6.65 -56.72
CA ASN A 5 -46.72 7.07 -55.52
C ASN A 5 -46.32 8.56 -55.47
N THR A 6 -46.60 9.12 -54.30
CA THR A 6 -46.34 10.49 -53.82
C THR A 6 -44.89 10.67 -53.38
N ALA A 7 -44.18 11.67 -53.91
CA ALA A 7 -42.91 12.15 -53.37
C ALA A 7 -43.16 13.21 -52.28
N LYS A 8 -43.24 12.77 -51.02
CA LYS A 8 -43.35 13.66 -49.85
C LYS A 8 -41.94 14.13 -49.46
N LYS A 9 -41.66 15.43 -49.65
CA LYS A 9 -40.45 16.14 -49.22
C LYS A 9 -40.08 15.78 -47.77
N ILE A 10 -38.89 15.20 -47.58
CA ILE A 10 -38.31 14.91 -46.25
C ILE A 10 -37.60 16.18 -45.76
N GLY A 11 -38.07 16.72 -44.64
CA GLY A 11 -37.60 17.97 -44.06
C GLY A 11 -36.25 17.90 -43.30
N PRO A 12 -35.76 19.07 -42.84
CA PRO A 12 -34.38 19.34 -42.35
C PRO A 12 -33.98 18.69 -41.00
N LYS A 13 -34.70 17.65 -40.55
CA LYS A 13 -34.43 16.96 -39.26
C LYS A 13 -33.32 15.89 -39.35
N VAL A 14 -33.00 15.39 -40.54
CA VAL A 14 -31.95 14.37 -40.73
C VAL A 14 -30.54 15.00 -40.71
N ALA A 15 -30.38 16.21 -41.23
CA ALA A 15 -29.11 16.94 -41.24
C ALA A 15 -28.66 17.38 -39.84
N LYS A 16 -29.57 17.96 -39.03
CA LYS A 16 -29.26 18.35 -37.63
C LYS A 16 -28.83 17.18 -36.74
N LYS A 17 -29.36 15.97 -36.99
CA LYS A 17 -29.01 14.76 -36.20
C LYS A 17 -27.65 14.17 -36.61
N ALA A 18 -27.19 14.44 -37.82
CA ALA A 18 -25.85 14.06 -38.31
C ALA A 18 -24.77 15.02 -37.80
N GLU A 19 -25.07 16.33 -37.73
CA GLU A 19 -24.16 17.34 -37.18
C GLU A 19 -23.94 17.20 -35.67
N ILE A 20 -24.99 16.89 -34.89
CA ILE A 20 -24.87 16.63 -33.44
C ILE A 20 -24.04 15.37 -33.17
N LYS A 21 -24.19 14.31 -33.98
CA LYS A 21 -23.36 13.09 -33.87
C LYS A 21 -21.91 13.31 -34.31
N ALA A 22 -21.64 14.26 -35.20
CA ALA A 22 -20.29 14.64 -35.61
C ALA A 22 -19.61 15.53 -34.55
N ALA A 23 -20.37 16.38 -33.84
CA ALA A 23 -19.90 17.18 -32.71
C ALA A 23 -19.59 16.32 -31.48
N GLU A 24 -20.44 15.33 -31.15
CA GLU A 24 -20.16 14.35 -30.09
C GLU A 24 -18.92 13.50 -30.39
N LYS A 25 -18.73 13.09 -31.66
CA LYS A 25 -17.52 12.35 -32.06
C LYS A 25 -16.25 13.20 -32.01
N LYS A 26 -16.33 14.51 -32.28
CA LYS A 26 -15.19 15.44 -32.15
C LYS A 26 -14.86 15.74 -30.69
N GLU A 27 -15.84 15.90 -29.80
CA GLU A 27 -15.60 16.02 -28.35
C GLU A 27 -15.02 14.74 -27.73
N VAL A 28 -15.49 13.57 -28.17
CA VAL A 28 -14.97 12.28 -27.69
C VAL A 28 -13.54 12.04 -28.17
N GLN A 29 -13.16 12.56 -29.35
CA GLN A 29 -11.78 12.48 -29.85
C GLN A 29 -10.83 13.50 -29.19
N THR A 30 -11.28 14.71 -28.84
CA THR A 30 -10.46 15.67 -28.10
C THR A 30 -10.26 15.27 -26.64
N LYS A 31 -11.30 14.70 -25.98
CA LYS A 31 -11.18 14.12 -24.63
C LYS A 31 -10.28 12.88 -24.58
N ALA A 32 -10.23 12.07 -25.65
CA ALA A 32 -9.37 10.89 -25.71
C ALA A 32 -7.87 11.20 -25.89
N LYS A 33 -7.50 12.35 -26.48
CA LYS A 33 -6.10 12.72 -26.73
C LYS A 33 -5.40 13.33 -25.50
N VAL A 34 -6.15 13.94 -24.58
CA VAL A 34 -5.62 14.46 -23.30
C VAL A 34 -5.31 13.32 -22.30
N ALA A 35 -5.92 12.14 -22.47
CA ALA A 35 -5.81 11.02 -21.53
C ALA A 35 -4.57 10.11 -21.72
N LYS A 36 -3.70 10.37 -22.70
CA LYS A 36 -2.50 9.55 -22.99
C LYS A 36 -1.16 10.17 -22.58
N ALA A 37 -1.16 11.22 -21.77
CA ALA A 37 0.03 11.57 -21.00
C ALA A 37 0.08 10.67 -19.76
N LYS A 38 0.95 9.65 -19.75
CA LYS A 38 1.33 8.97 -18.50
C LYS A 38 1.73 10.09 -17.52
N PRO A 39 1.11 10.21 -16.34
CA PRO A 39 1.54 11.23 -15.39
C PRO A 39 2.96 10.88 -14.98
N GLU A 40 3.92 11.68 -15.44
CA GLU A 40 5.29 11.60 -14.96
C GLU A 40 5.23 11.79 -13.46
N LYS A 41 5.48 10.70 -12.72
CA LYS A 41 5.59 10.75 -11.28
C LYS A 41 6.76 11.67 -10.97
N LYS A 42 6.50 12.96 -10.73
CA LYS A 42 7.48 13.89 -10.15
C LYS A 42 8.13 13.15 -8.99
N LYS A 43 9.43 12.87 -9.09
CA LYS A 43 10.19 12.26 -7.99
C LYS A 43 10.09 13.27 -6.85
N LYS A 44 9.19 13.02 -5.89
CA LYS A 44 9.11 13.83 -4.67
C LYS A 44 10.52 13.82 -4.09
N GLU A 45 11.17 14.98 -4.03
CA GLU A 45 12.49 15.12 -3.43
C GLU A 45 12.36 14.68 -1.97
N ILE A 46 12.87 13.49 -1.68
CA ILE A 46 12.83 12.94 -0.33
C ILE A 46 13.84 13.74 0.48
N SER A 47 13.40 14.32 1.60
CA SER A 47 14.30 15.11 2.44
C SER A 47 15.55 14.29 2.82
N LYS A 48 16.71 14.97 2.83
CA LYS A 48 18.01 14.33 3.16
C LYS A 48 17.97 13.60 4.51
N GLU A 49 17.13 14.07 5.43
CA GLU A 49 16.89 13.45 6.74
C GLU A 49 16.19 12.10 6.64
N ILE A 50 15.14 11.99 5.82
CA ILE A 50 14.42 10.73 5.62
C ILE A 50 15.36 9.70 5.01
N LEU A 51 16.20 10.07 4.03
CA LEU A 51 17.18 9.17 3.44
C LEU A 51 18.19 8.65 4.48
N LYS A 52 18.65 9.51 5.40
CA LYS A 52 19.51 9.08 6.52
C LYS A 52 18.78 8.08 7.42
N VAL A 53 17.52 8.33 7.75
CA VAL A 53 16.69 7.40 8.55
C VAL A 53 16.52 6.06 7.83
N GLN A 54 16.21 6.07 6.53
CA GLN A 54 16.08 4.86 5.72
C GLN A 54 17.38 4.04 5.68
N LYS A 55 18.53 4.68 5.49
CA LYS A 55 19.85 4.02 5.55
C LYS A 55 20.07 3.37 6.92
N LYS A 56 19.77 4.08 8.01
CA LYS A 56 19.85 3.52 9.37
C LYS A 56 18.87 2.35 9.56
N ILE A 57 17.68 2.39 8.95
CA ILE A 57 16.72 1.26 8.97
C ILE A 57 17.26 0.06 8.22
N LYS A 58 17.82 0.26 7.01
CA LYS A 58 18.35 -0.82 6.19
C LYS A 58 19.60 -1.46 6.79
N ALA A 59 20.43 -0.67 7.46
CA ALA A 59 21.60 -1.16 8.19
C ALA A 59 21.23 -1.98 9.44
N LYS A 60 19.96 -2.01 9.86
CA LYS A 60 19.51 -2.82 11.00
C LYS A 60 19.71 -4.31 10.69
N LYS A 61 20.44 -5.00 11.55
CA LYS A 61 20.46 -6.47 11.59
C LYS A 61 19.46 -6.94 12.64
N HIS A 62 18.45 -7.70 12.23
CA HIS A 62 17.54 -8.36 13.16
C HIS A 62 18.23 -9.59 13.74
N VAL A 63 18.62 -9.52 15.01
CA VAL A 63 19.15 -10.68 15.72
C VAL A 63 18.00 -11.64 15.98
N LEU A 64 17.98 -12.76 15.26
CA LEU A 64 17.01 -13.83 15.49
C LEU A 64 17.52 -14.70 16.63
N PHE A 65 17.00 -14.48 17.83
CA PHE A 65 17.26 -15.35 18.97
C PHE A 65 16.48 -16.65 18.78
N ARG A 66 17.16 -17.68 18.26
CA ARG A 66 16.63 -19.05 18.28
C ARG A 66 17.05 -19.65 19.62
N GLY A 67 16.09 -19.83 20.53
CA GLY A 67 16.36 -20.45 21.83
C GLY A 67 17.13 -21.75 21.66
N ARG A 68 18.04 -22.06 22.59
CA ARG A 68 18.74 -23.35 22.71
C ARG A 68 17.75 -24.49 23.08
N PHE A 69 16.61 -24.61 22.40
CA PHE A 69 15.68 -25.73 22.57
C PHE A 69 16.14 -26.93 21.75
N GLY A 70 17.15 -27.65 22.24
CA GLY A 70 17.57 -28.93 21.69
C GLY A 70 18.27 -28.89 20.32
N LYS A 71 18.88 -30.03 19.98
CA LYS A 71 19.55 -30.31 18.70
C LYS A 71 18.58 -30.06 17.53
N ARG A 72 19.07 -29.51 16.42
CA ARG A 72 18.27 -29.19 15.20
C ARG A 72 17.41 -30.38 14.73
N ARG A 73 17.88 -31.62 14.94
CA ARG A 73 17.17 -32.87 14.63
C ARG A 73 15.83 -33.06 15.37
N ILE A 74 15.69 -32.56 16.59
CA ILE A 74 14.45 -32.71 17.38
C ILE A 74 13.43 -31.66 16.96
N ARG A 75 13.86 -30.55 16.33
CA ARG A 75 12.97 -29.45 15.94
C ARG A 75 12.25 -29.73 14.63
N ARG A 76 10.98 -30.09 14.73
CA ARG A 76 9.96 -30.07 13.68
C ARG A 76 9.66 -28.62 13.33
N ILE A 77 10.05 -28.21 12.13
CA ILE A 77 9.85 -26.86 11.58
C ILE A 77 8.36 -26.46 11.57
N SER A 78 7.46 -27.45 11.46
CA SER A 78 6.01 -27.28 11.48
C SER A 78 5.45 -26.78 12.82
N ASN A 79 6.14 -27.00 13.95
CA ASN A 79 5.65 -26.55 15.25
C ASN A 79 6.01 -25.08 15.50
N LYS A 80 5.01 -24.19 15.40
CA LYS A 80 5.14 -22.74 15.66
C LYS A 80 5.75 -22.41 17.03
N LYS A 81 5.61 -23.29 18.03
CA LYS A 81 6.22 -23.15 19.37
C LYS A 81 7.75 -23.05 19.28
N TRP A 82 8.36 -23.76 18.33
CA TRP A 82 9.81 -23.93 18.23
C TRP A 82 10.50 -22.83 17.40
N GLN A 83 9.70 -21.98 16.75
CA GLN A 83 10.17 -20.79 16.05
C GLN A 83 10.24 -19.55 16.96
N ARG A 84 9.57 -19.56 18.12
CA ARG A 84 9.50 -18.42 19.05
C ARG A 84 10.63 -18.49 20.08
N TRP A 85 11.17 -17.33 20.50
CA TRP A 85 12.11 -17.27 21.62
C TRP A 85 11.43 -17.71 22.93
N ARG A 86 12.20 -18.42 23.76
CA ARG A 86 11.85 -18.87 25.10
C ARG A 86 13.11 -18.84 25.95
N VAL A 87 12.98 -18.51 27.23
CA VAL A 87 14.10 -18.59 28.17
C VAL A 87 14.32 -20.07 28.50
N PRO A 88 15.51 -20.64 28.28
CA PRO A 88 15.82 -22.00 28.73
C PRO A 88 15.76 -22.05 30.26
N ARG A 89 15.31 -23.17 30.84
CA ARG A 89 15.19 -23.33 32.30
C ARG A 89 15.86 -24.60 32.84
N GLY A 90 16.46 -25.41 31.96
CA GLY A 90 17.10 -26.67 32.33
C GLY A 90 18.45 -26.46 33.01
N ILE A 91 18.79 -27.36 33.93
CA ILE A 91 20.03 -27.33 34.72
C ILE A 91 21.25 -27.56 33.82
N ASP A 92 21.14 -28.43 32.82
CA ASP A 92 22.21 -28.76 31.87
C ASP A 92 22.50 -27.66 30.83
N ILE A 93 21.75 -26.55 30.85
CA ILE A 93 21.89 -25.47 29.88
C ILE A 93 22.74 -24.37 30.47
N GLU A 94 24.03 -24.36 30.11
CA GLU A 94 24.90 -23.24 30.46
C GLU A 94 24.37 -21.93 29.87
N MET A 95 24.28 -20.88 30.69
CA MET A 95 23.87 -19.55 30.27
C MET A 95 25.02 -18.55 30.46
N LYS A 96 25.98 -18.49 29.54
CA LYS A 96 27.06 -17.51 29.67
C LYS A 96 26.58 -16.11 29.33
N GLN A 97 27.08 -15.11 30.04
CA GLN A 97 26.56 -13.75 29.97
C GLN A 97 26.74 -13.09 28.59
N HIS A 98 27.60 -13.56 27.69
CA HIS A 98 27.91 -12.87 26.43
C HIS A 98 27.79 -13.71 25.14
N ASP A 99 27.13 -14.86 25.17
CA ASP A 99 27.10 -15.77 24.01
C ASP A 99 26.34 -15.29 22.76
N GLY A 100 25.71 -14.11 22.78
CA GLY A 100 24.88 -13.63 21.65
C GLY A 100 23.58 -14.42 21.41
N TYR A 101 23.41 -15.60 22.03
CA TYR A 101 22.24 -16.46 21.85
C TYR A 101 20.97 -16.00 22.57
N ARG A 102 21.05 -14.99 23.47
CA ARG A 102 19.88 -14.48 24.21
C ARG A 102 19.59 -13.01 23.93
N PRO A 103 18.30 -12.61 23.95
CA PRO A 103 17.94 -11.21 23.91
C PRO A 103 18.43 -10.51 25.18
N LYS A 104 18.92 -9.29 24.99
CA LYS A 104 19.41 -8.34 25.99
C LYS A 104 18.83 -6.97 25.69
N ILE A 105 18.83 -6.08 26.68
CA ILE A 105 18.34 -4.69 26.53
C ILE A 105 19.10 -3.93 25.41
N GLY A 106 20.40 -4.21 25.22
CA GLY A 106 21.27 -3.51 24.26
C GLY A 106 20.97 -3.76 22.78
N TYR A 107 20.18 -4.79 22.43
CA TYR A 107 19.76 -5.02 21.04
C TYR A 107 18.59 -4.13 20.60
N ARG A 108 18.06 -3.32 21.51
CA ARG A 108 16.96 -2.41 21.25
C ARG A 108 17.40 -1.29 20.31
N PHE A 109 16.59 -1.02 19.29
CA PHE A 109 16.84 0.10 18.37
C PHE A 109 16.61 1.47 19.03
N ALA A 110 17.35 2.47 18.53
CA ALA A 110 17.17 3.88 18.88
C ALA A 110 15.71 4.31 18.74
N LYS A 111 15.24 5.15 19.68
CA LYS A 111 13.82 5.53 19.83
C LYS A 111 13.25 6.13 18.53
N GLY A 112 14.00 7.02 17.87
CA GLY A 112 13.55 7.69 16.65
C GLY A 112 13.40 6.79 15.43
N ILE A 113 13.99 5.59 15.41
CA ILE A 113 13.96 4.67 14.26
C ILE A 113 13.07 3.45 14.54
N ARG A 114 12.67 3.27 15.80
CA ARG A 114 11.79 2.18 16.20
C ARG A 114 10.39 2.44 15.62
N HIS A 115 9.72 1.37 15.17
CA HIS A 115 8.36 1.44 14.60
C HIS A 115 8.21 2.22 13.28
N LEU A 116 9.32 2.64 12.65
CA LEU A 116 9.29 3.21 11.31
C LEU A 116 9.33 2.12 10.23
N HIS A 117 8.51 2.28 9.20
CA HIS A 117 8.59 1.51 7.96
C HIS A 117 9.92 1.81 7.25
N PRO A 118 10.49 0.90 6.43
CA PRO A 118 11.66 1.17 5.58
C PRO A 118 11.58 2.44 4.72
N SER A 119 10.37 2.95 4.52
CA SER A 119 10.11 4.25 3.89
C SER A 119 10.49 5.47 4.74
N GLY A 120 10.81 5.29 6.02
CA GLY A 120 11.11 6.37 6.98
C GLY A 120 9.89 6.96 7.69
N TYR A 121 8.67 6.45 7.43
CA TYR A 121 7.44 6.94 8.05
C TYR A 121 6.84 5.91 9.02
N PRO A 122 6.15 6.35 10.08
CA PRO A 122 5.33 5.48 10.91
C PRO A 122 4.14 4.92 10.12
N GLU A 123 3.74 3.70 10.47
CA GLU A 123 2.68 2.96 9.81
C GLU A 123 1.38 3.02 10.61
N LYS A 124 0.24 3.19 9.92
CA LYS A 124 -1.11 3.06 10.50
C LYS A 124 -1.94 2.04 9.74
N THR A 125 -2.64 1.20 10.48
CA THR A 125 -3.59 0.24 9.91
C THR A 125 -4.98 0.85 9.85
N VAL A 126 -5.67 0.67 8.72
CA VAL A 126 -6.99 1.27 8.46
C VAL A 126 -8.02 0.20 8.07
N PHE A 127 -9.25 0.35 8.57
CA PHE A 127 -10.38 -0.54 8.29
C PHE A 127 -11.48 0.10 7.43
N ASN A 128 -11.67 1.41 7.52
CA ASN A 128 -12.76 2.14 6.84
C ASN A 128 -12.25 3.46 6.21
N VAL A 129 -13.16 4.20 5.58
CA VAL A 129 -12.83 5.48 4.93
C VAL A 129 -12.74 6.62 5.94
N GLU A 130 -13.52 6.58 7.02
CA GLU A 130 -13.53 7.60 8.08
C GLU A 130 -12.18 7.70 8.80
N GLU A 131 -11.54 6.56 9.08
CA GLU A 131 -10.20 6.49 9.64
C GLU A 131 -9.14 7.16 8.73
N LEU A 132 -9.32 7.13 7.40
CA LEU A 132 -8.43 7.85 6.47
C LEU A 132 -8.55 9.36 6.66
N MET A 133 -9.77 9.86 6.84
CA MET A 133 -10.01 11.29 7.06
C MET A 133 -9.40 11.74 8.38
N ALA A 134 -9.58 10.94 9.44
CA ALA A 134 -8.96 11.20 10.74
C ALA A 134 -7.42 11.27 10.63
N ILE A 135 -6.80 10.33 9.89
CA ILE A 135 -5.35 10.31 9.67
C ILE A 135 -4.89 11.52 8.84
N SER A 136 -5.69 11.97 7.87
CA SER A 136 -5.36 13.12 7.03
C SER A 136 -5.27 14.42 7.83
N ASN A 137 -6.03 14.54 8.92
CA ASN A 137 -6.04 15.72 9.79
C ASN A 137 -4.84 15.75 10.76
N GLU A 138 -4.10 14.65 10.88
CA GLU A 138 -2.94 14.60 11.77
C GLU A 138 -1.70 15.26 11.16
N LYS A 139 -0.99 16.04 11.97
CA LYS A 139 0.23 16.76 11.56
C LYS A 139 1.40 15.85 11.16
N LYS A 140 1.35 14.56 11.51
CA LYS A 140 2.45 13.60 11.27
C LYS A 140 2.23 12.86 9.94
N PRO A 141 3.25 12.76 9.07
CA PRO A 141 3.13 11.99 7.84
C PRO A 141 3.12 10.49 8.14
N TYR A 142 1.96 9.85 7.96
CA TYR A 142 1.80 8.41 8.08
C TYR A 142 1.76 7.72 6.73
N VAL A 143 2.14 6.45 6.75
CA VAL A 143 1.93 5.54 5.63
C VAL A 143 0.89 4.50 6.05
N ILE A 144 -0.03 4.19 5.13
CA ILE A 144 -1.24 3.44 5.45
C ILE A 144 -1.10 1.99 5.00
N ARG A 145 -1.53 1.07 5.87
CA ARG A 145 -1.80 -0.33 5.54
C ARG A 145 -3.29 -0.60 5.68
N VAL A 146 -3.91 -1.10 4.64
CA VAL A 146 -5.31 -1.54 4.71
C VAL A 146 -5.37 -2.90 5.42
N ALA A 147 -6.20 -3.02 6.46
CA ALA A 147 -6.31 -4.26 7.23
C ALA A 147 -6.74 -5.45 6.36
N GLY A 148 -6.28 -6.66 6.70
CA GLY A 148 -6.59 -7.89 5.95
C GLY A 148 -8.08 -8.22 5.88
N LYS A 149 -8.84 -7.89 6.94
CA LYS A 149 -10.29 -8.14 7.07
C LYS A 149 -11.16 -7.32 6.11
N VAL A 150 -10.62 -6.26 5.51
CA VAL A 150 -11.37 -5.42 4.57
C VAL A 150 -11.53 -6.14 3.23
N GLY A 151 -12.79 -6.34 2.81
CA GLY A 151 -13.12 -6.93 1.52
C GLY A 151 -12.84 -6.01 0.33
N LYS A 152 -12.83 -6.59 -0.87
CA LYS A 152 -12.47 -5.91 -2.13
C LYS A 152 -13.27 -4.64 -2.41
N ARG A 153 -14.60 -4.68 -2.20
CA ARG A 153 -15.48 -3.51 -2.41
C ARG A 153 -15.02 -2.29 -1.61
N LYS A 154 -14.90 -2.44 -0.29
CA LYS A 154 -14.45 -1.36 0.60
C LYS A 154 -13.00 -0.94 0.33
N ARG A 155 -12.12 -1.86 -0.11
CA ARG A 155 -10.74 -1.52 -0.50
C ARG A 155 -10.69 -0.55 -1.66
N ILE A 156 -11.53 -0.74 -2.67
CA ILE A 156 -11.60 0.16 -3.83
C ILE A 156 -11.96 1.58 -3.37
N ASP A 157 -12.94 1.70 -2.48
CA ASP A 157 -13.38 2.99 -1.94
C ASP A 157 -12.29 3.67 -1.10
N ILE A 158 -11.62 2.89 -0.23
CA ILE A 158 -10.47 3.34 0.56
C ILE A 158 -9.33 3.84 -0.34
N VAL A 159 -9.03 3.10 -1.40
CA VAL A 159 -7.97 3.46 -2.35
C VAL A 159 -8.31 4.76 -3.09
N LYS A 160 -9.54 4.91 -3.57
CA LYS A 160 -10.01 6.13 -4.24
C LYS A 160 -9.87 7.33 -3.31
N LYS A 161 -10.38 7.22 -2.08
CA LYS A 161 -10.29 8.29 -1.09
C LYS A 161 -8.85 8.60 -0.69
N ALA A 162 -8.00 7.60 -0.52
CA ALA A 162 -6.60 7.82 -0.20
C ALA A 162 -5.83 8.56 -1.31
N ASN A 163 -6.16 8.29 -2.58
CA ASN A 163 -5.58 9.01 -3.71
C ASN A 163 -6.02 10.48 -3.75
N GLU A 164 -7.30 10.76 -3.45
CA GLU A 164 -7.82 12.12 -3.32
C GLU A 164 -7.10 12.90 -2.20
N LEU A 165 -6.88 12.26 -1.05
CA LEU A 165 -6.18 12.85 0.10
C LEU A 165 -4.65 12.87 -0.06
N GLY A 166 -4.11 12.28 -1.12
CA GLY A 166 -2.66 12.20 -1.37
C GLY A 166 -1.89 11.29 -0.38
N LEU A 167 -2.59 10.38 0.29
CA LEU A 167 -2.02 9.47 1.28
C LEU A 167 -1.45 8.21 0.60
N ARG A 168 -0.31 7.71 1.10
CA ARG A 168 0.36 6.54 0.50
C ARG A 168 -0.06 5.23 1.16
N ILE A 169 -0.58 4.30 0.35
CA ILE A 169 -0.94 2.93 0.76
C ILE A 169 0.22 1.96 0.45
N LEU A 170 0.54 1.05 1.39
CA LEU A 170 1.60 0.05 1.23
C LEU A 170 1.15 -1.21 0.49
N ASN A 171 0.03 -1.79 0.93
CA ASN A 171 -0.45 -3.07 0.45
C ASN A 171 -1.53 -2.88 -0.62
N TYR A 172 -1.11 -2.31 -1.75
CA TYR A 172 -1.99 -2.10 -2.88
C TYR A 172 -2.30 -3.42 -3.58
N ARG A 173 -3.50 -3.95 -3.33
CA ARG A 173 -4.01 -5.17 -3.98
C ARG A 173 -5.48 -4.97 -4.30
N TYR A 174 -5.84 -5.31 -5.54
CA TYR A 174 -7.21 -5.26 -6.06
C TYR A 174 -7.96 -6.56 -5.86
#